data_AF-A0AA96UAA7-F1
#
_entry.id   AF-A0AA96UAA7-F1
#
_cell.length_a   1.000
_cell.length_b   1.000
_cell.length_c   1.000
_cell.angle_alpha   90.00
_cell.angle_beta   90.00
_cell.angle_gamma   90.00
#
_symmetry.space_group_name_H-M   'P 1'
#
loop_
_entity.id
_entity.type
_entity.pdbx_description
1 polymer ?
#
loop_
_entity_poly.entity_id
_entity_poly.type
_entity_poly.pdbx_seq_one_letter_code
_entity_poly.pdbx_strand_id
1 'polypeptide(L)'
;MARYDVMALDATGVVHGHRADTVRPDAARMGAFGDECGAPYVEVMHEDGQMVFGRDGGGHWHLLCDEVDRRAAEEVLLWFELLHHYPGPGRDDPDHPLAGEPPAGARGELERTEALRLVAERIAATGADYPVDRLVAERFPGGWSVYAPAEVDDSDPAAFPESLPVGRSVFLVGDLGRIREATTSLPPRVLRERFRAEEAFIRRVPDGESLRDEEADLWAAATQLPGAPPAAPTAVDRPAETTLIKRAAGLLDPIVQQLALLGPKGWESLTAVFSCTVGAEIARLSFRRGDRETAVRVPEKLAVLVRRQRHLAARTADGPWYRLLVEADAGLTFGGVLVDYDYGEEPLPAEHLLSAVHYREDLFAYPRPTVPDWLTRHLAADRPGPAPVLEPAPAPEPAPAPVPAPVPAPVPAPAPEPKPAPAPQPEPQAPRVVLDSPRRRLYADTSRITYGKETLALDDIEWVCYSVTRTVTHRFLWPSSHETTYGFGAGPSGRLSSLPFSVYGKNARPPQEWTALVELVQQYVEPRLLEEYFELVATGGTTLIGELRLDGEGLAARVSNGWKGRDEYLAWRELAPVRVENGSVALYRTGTREPVFRLPLHRANVVLLPALLPALARLFTGRPLG
;
A
#
# COMPACT_ATOMS: atom_id res chain seq x y z
N MET A 1 26.01 6.31 27.06
CA MET A 1 25.10 7.47 26.93
C MET A 1 24.91 7.65 25.43
N ALA A 2 23.67 7.77 24.96
CA ALA A 2 23.42 8.00 23.53
C ALA A 2 24.13 9.29 23.10
N ARG A 3 24.87 9.22 21.99
CA ARG A 3 25.57 10.35 21.40
C ARG A 3 24.80 10.77 20.16
N TYR A 4 24.45 12.04 20.11
CA TYR A 4 23.73 12.66 19.01
C TYR A 4 24.70 13.56 18.26
N ASP A 5 24.88 13.31 16.97
CA ASP A 5 25.71 14.16 16.11
C ASP A 5 24.79 15.13 15.35
N VAL A 6 24.86 16.42 15.69
CA VAL A 6 23.90 17.45 15.29
C VAL A 6 24.56 18.35 14.25
N MET A 7 23.93 18.48 13.08
CA MET A 7 24.38 19.33 11.97
C MET A 7 23.29 20.33 11.59
N ALA A 8 23.65 21.60 11.45
CA ALA A 8 22.78 22.64 10.91
C ALA A 8 23.11 22.83 9.43
N LEU A 9 22.11 22.72 8.55
CA LEU A 9 22.27 22.70 7.09
C LEU A 9 21.28 23.63 6.37
N ASP A 10 21.72 24.13 5.21
CA ASP A 10 20.86 24.84 4.28
C ASP A 10 20.16 23.92 3.27
N ALA A 11 19.33 24.49 2.39
CA ALA A 11 18.58 23.75 1.37
C ALA A 11 19.47 23.04 0.34
N THR A 12 20.75 23.45 0.21
CA THR A 12 21.72 22.80 -0.68
C THR A 12 22.48 21.67 0.02
N GLY A 13 22.21 21.43 1.30
CA GLY A 13 22.91 20.43 2.12
C GLY A 13 24.26 20.91 2.67
N VAL A 14 24.59 22.20 2.53
CA VAL A 14 25.83 22.75 3.09
C VAL A 14 25.68 22.89 4.61
N VAL A 15 26.67 22.37 5.34
CA VAL A 15 26.70 22.42 6.81
C VAL A 15 27.26 23.76 7.29
N HIS A 16 26.46 24.48 8.08
CA HIS A 16 26.79 25.77 8.69
C HIS A 16 27.18 25.66 10.17
N GLY A 17 26.88 24.52 10.80
CA GLY A 17 27.24 24.26 12.19
C GLY A 17 27.21 22.77 12.52
N HIS A 18 28.06 22.35 13.45
CA HIS A 18 28.19 20.96 13.87
C HIS A 18 28.48 20.88 15.37
N ARG A 19 27.82 19.96 16.09
CA ARG A 19 28.09 19.68 17.51
C ARG A 19 27.67 18.27 17.90
N ALA A 20 28.16 17.80 19.04
CA ALA A 20 27.74 16.53 19.63
C ALA A 20 26.95 16.78 20.93
N ASP A 21 25.74 16.22 21.00
CA ASP A 21 24.85 16.29 22.15
C ASP A 21 24.74 14.92 22.85
N THR A 22 24.42 14.92 24.14
CA THR A 22 24.21 13.69 24.96
C THR A 22 22.79 13.57 25.49
N VAL A 23 21.95 14.57 25.21
CA VAL A 23 20.54 14.62 25.59
C VAL A 23 19.72 14.49 24.30
N ARG A 24 18.61 13.75 24.36
CA ARG A 24 17.73 13.58 23.20
C ARG A 24 17.32 14.95 22.64
N PRO A 25 17.52 15.20 21.34
CA PRO A 25 17.07 16.42 20.67
C PRO A 25 15.58 16.63 20.78
N ASP A 26 15.17 17.89 20.92
CA ASP A 26 13.80 18.34 20.80
C ASP A 26 13.73 19.55 19.88
N ALA A 27 12.53 19.86 19.38
CA ALA A 27 12.34 20.92 18.39
C ALA A 27 12.77 22.30 18.90
N ALA A 28 12.67 22.59 20.20
CA ALA A 28 13.06 23.89 20.75
C ALA A 28 14.59 24.04 20.77
N ARG A 29 15.32 23.00 21.19
CA ARG A 29 16.79 23.00 21.24
C ARG A 29 17.41 22.96 19.86
N MET A 30 16.84 22.19 18.95
CA MET A 30 17.29 22.15 17.56
C MET A 30 16.96 23.46 16.85
N GLY A 31 15.80 24.04 17.13
CA GLY A 31 15.45 25.35 16.59
C GLY A 31 16.39 26.46 17.01
N ALA A 32 16.72 26.54 18.30
CA ALA A 32 17.70 27.52 18.79
C ALA A 32 19.08 27.38 18.12
N PHE A 33 19.52 26.14 17.88
CA PHE A 33 20.78 25.87 17.19
C PHE A 33 20.73 26.23 15.70
N GLY A 34 19.65 25.85 15.01
CA GLY A 34 19.44 26.22 13.61
C GLY A 34 19.40 27.74 13.42
N ASP A 35 18.70 28.46 14.31
CA ASP A 35 18.62 29.92 14.27
C ASP A 35 19.99 30.58 14.56
N GLU A 36 20.79 30.03 15.49
CA GLU A 36 22.17 30.48 15.75
C GLU A 36 23.06 30.32 14.52
N CYS A 37 22.95 29.19 13.81
CA CYS A 37 23.72 28.92 12.60
C CYS A 37 23.15 29.58 11.33
N GLY A 38 22.00 30.25 11.41
CA GLY A 38 21.31 30.81 10.25
C GLY A 38 20.78 29.75 9.27
N ALA A 39 20.62 28.51 9.71
CA ALA A 39 20.25 27.36 8.90
C ALA A 39 18.76 27.00 9.09
N PRO A 40 18.00 26.74 8.02
CA PRO A 40 16.58 26.35 8.09
C PRO A 40 16.35 24.89 8.51
N TYR A 41 17.39 24.05 8.52
CA TYR A 41 17.30 22.63 8.83
C TYR A 41 18.35 22.21 9.85
N VAL A 42 17.99 21.22 10.66
CA VAL A 42 18.92 20.54 11.57
C VAL A 42 18.74 19.04 11.44
N GLU A 43 19.80 18.34 11.07
CA GLU A 43 19.87 16.88 11.04
C GLU A 43 20.57 16.38 12.29
N VAL A 44 20.09 15.27 12.84
CA VAL A 44 20.74 14.62 13.98
C VAL A 44 20.91 13.14 13.72
N MET A 45 22.16 12.68 13.74
CA MET A 45 22.51 11.27 13.65
C MET A 45 22.63 10.62 15.04
N HIS A 46 22.08 9.43 15.19
CA HIS A 46 22.22 8.58 16.38
C HIS A 46 22.23 7.08 16.02
N GLU A 47 22.45 6.22 17.01
CA GLU A 47 22.61 4.76 16.83
C GLU A 47 21.40 4.08 16.16
N ASP A 48 20.19 4.54 16.48
CA ASP A 48 18.93 4.00 15.95
C ASP A 48 18.40 4.81 14.75
N GLY A 49 19.08 5.89 14.38
CA GLY A 49 18.62 6.76 13.32
C GLY A 49 19.05 8.15 12.90
N GLN A 50 18.31 8.71 11.95
CA GLN A 50 18.37 10.13 11.65
C GLN A 50 17.08 10.80 12.10
N MET A 51 17.22 11.90 12.84
CA MET A 51 16.16 12.86 13.07
C MET A 51 16.37 14.08 12.17
N VAL A 52 15.27 14.65 11.69
CA VAL A 52 15.30 15.88 10.89
C VAL A 52 14.35 16.91 11.47
N PHE A 53 14.84 18.12 11.66
CA PHE A 53 14.08 19.28 12.09
C PHE A 53 14.09 20.35 11.01
N GLY A 54 12.95 21.00 10.78
CA GLY A 54 12.81 22.05 9.79
C GLY A 54 12.04 23.26 10.32
N ARG A 55 12.50 24.45 9.95
CA ARG A 55 11.81 25.70 10.22
C ARG A 55 10.79 25.98 9.13
N ASP A 56 9.52 26.20 9.43
CA ASP A 56 8.54 26.58 8.42
C ASP A 56 8.70 28.04 7.94
N GLY A 57 8.03 28.40 6.84
CA GLY A 57 8.01 29.79 6.35
C GLY A 57 7.38 30.81 7.32
N GLY A 58 6.76 30.37 8.42
CA GLY A 58 6.30 31.22 9.52
C GLY A 58 7.29 31.34 10.67
N GLY A 59 8.46 30.69 10.59
CA GLY A 59 9.52 30.70 11.60
C GLY A 59 9.39 29.64 12.70
N HIS A 60 8.46 28.70 12.62
CA HIS A 60 8.28 27.66 13.63
C HIS A 60 9.05 26.40 13.29
N TRP A 61 9.69 25.80 14.29
CA TRP A 61 10.46 24.56 14.14
C TRP A 61 9.62 23.32 14.40
N HIS A 62 9.75 22.34 13.50
CA HIS A 62 9.01 21.07 13.53
C HIS A 62 9.95 19.89 13.44
N LEU A 63 9.63 18.80 14.15
CA LEU A 63 10.21 17.49 13.88
C LEU A 63 9.56 16.92 12.61
N LEU A 64 10.37 16.63 11.59
CA LEU A 64 9.91 16.12 10.30
C LEU A 64 9.92 14.59 10.26
N CYS A 65 10.95 13.99 10.84
CA CYS A 65 11.06 12.55 11.01
C CYS A 65 12.05 12.20 12.13
N ASP A 66 11.89 11.01 12.69
CA ASP A 66 12.71 10.40 13.73
C ASP A 66 12.99 8.93 13.36
N GLU A 67 14.17 8.40 13.69
CA GLU A 67 14.56 7.01 13.42
C GLU A 67 14.41 6.58 11.93
N VAL A 68 14.71 7.47 10.98
CA VAL A 68 14.64 7.15 9.53
C VAL A 68 16.00 7.09 8.83
N ASP A 69 16.12 6.25 7.81
CA ASP A 69 17.37 6.17 7.05
C ASP A 69 17.66 7.47 6.27
N ARG A 70 18.93 7.65 5.87
CA ARG A 70 19.40 8.85 5.18
C ARG A 70 18.63 9.18 3.91
N ARG A 71 18.22 8.17 3.13
CA ARG A 71 17.49 8.38 1.86
C ARG A 71 16.05 8.81 2.13
N ALA A 72 15.42 8.29 3.17
CA ALA A 72 14.11 8.75 3.61
C ALA A 72 14.18 10.20 4.13
N ALA A 73 15.20 10.53 4.92
CA ALA A 73 15.45 11.90 5.40
C ALA A 73 15.62 12.90 4.24
N GLU A 74 16.39 12.56 3.21
CA GLU A 74 16.55 13.38 2.00
C GLU A 74 15.21 13.67 1.29
N GLU A 75 14.36 12.65 1.13
CA GLU A 75 13.04 12.82 0.50
C GLU A 75 12.11 13.70 1.36
N VAL A 76 12.18 13.58 2.68
CA VAL A 76 11.42 14.40 3.64
C VAL A 76 11.90 15.86 3.64
N LEU A 77 13.21 16.10 3.57
CA LEU A 77 13.78 17.45 3.47
C LEU A 77 13.32 18.15 2.20
N LEU A 78 13.45 17.50 1.05
CA LEU A 78 13.00 18.05 -0.23
C LEU A 78 11.48 18.28 -0.27
N TRP A 79 10.71 17.36 0.32
CA TRP A 79 9.26 17.53 0.50
C TRP A 79 8.95 18.78 1.33
N PHE A 80 9.64 18.98 2.44
CA PHE A 80 9.41 20.11 3.31
C PHE A 80 9.83 21.43 2.65
N GLU A 81 10.97 21.44 1.96
CA GLU A 81 11.45 22.58 1.19
C GLU A 81 10.43 23.00 0.12
N LEU A 82 9.93 22.05 -0.68
CA LEU A 82 8.88 22.27 -1.70
C LEU A 82 7.65 23.01 -1.13
N LEU A 83 7.30 22.73 0.13
CA LEU A 83 6.05 23.18 0.71
C LEU A 83 6.17 24.43 1.58
N HIS A 84 7.36 24.72 2.08
CA HIS A 84 7.60 25.80 3.04
C HIS A 84 8.61 26.86 2.57
N HIS A 85 9.55 26.48 1.71
CA HIS A 85 10.64 27.35 1.29
C HIS A 85 10.67 27.61 -0.22
N TYR A 86 9.97 26.82 -1.03
CA TYR A 86 10.01 26.95 -2.48
C TYR A 86 9.22 28.17 -3.02
N PRO A 87 9.80 28.97 -3.94
CA PRO A 87 11.17 28.87 -4.46
C PRO A 87 12.21 29.32 -3.42
N GLY A 88 13.10 28.41 -3.02
CA GLY A 88 14.07 28.60 -1.95
C GLY A 88 15.42 29.12 -2.46
N PRO A 89 16.44 29.21 -1.58
CA PRO A 89 17.83 29.41 -2.00
C PRO A 89 18.23 28.34 -3.02
N GLY A 90 18.86 28.73 -4.14
CA GLY A 90 19.12 27.81 -5.26
C GLY A 90 18.04 27.80 -6.36
N ARG A 91 17.03 28.69 -6.31
CA ARG A 91 16.02 28.84 -7.37
C ARG A 91 16.57 29.06 -8.79
N ASP A 92 17.79 29.59 -8.88
CA ASP A 92 18.47 29.91 -10.13
C ASP A 92 19.42 28.78 -10.58
N ASP A 93 19.55 27.72 -9.76
CA ASP A 93 20.29 26.51 -10.09
C ASP A 93 19.42 25.62 -10.98
N PRO A 94 19.76 25.47 -12.28
CA PRO A 94 19.01 24.62 -13.20
C PRO A 94 19.08 23.14 -12.80
N ASP A 95 20.08 22.75 -12.01
CA ASP A 95 20.30 21.36 -11.58
C ASP A 95 19.58 21.05 -10.24
N HIS A 96 18.85 22.01 -9.66
CA HIS A 96 18.09 21.77 -8.44
C HIS A 96 17.02 20.68 -8.64
N PRO A 97 16.85 19.71 -7.73
CA PRO A 97 15.92 18.57 -7.90
C PRO A 97 14.45 18.95 -8.12
N LEU A 98 14.06 20.16 -7.70
CA LEU A 98 12.71 20.73 -7.88
C LEU A 98 12.59 21.71 -9.07
N ALA A 99 13.71 22.08 -9.72
CA ALA A 99 13.74 23.01 -10.84
C ALA A 99 13.59 22.32 -12.21
N GLY A 100 13.92 21.02 -12.29
CA GLY A 100 13.80 20.23 -13.52
C GLY A 100 12.40 20.18 -14.12
N GLU A 101 12.31 19.87 -15.43
CA GLU A 101 11.03 19.49 -16.03
C GLU A 101 10.64 18.09 -15.54
N PRO A 102 9.39 17.88 -15.09
CA PRO A 102 8.96 16.56 -14.66
C PRO A 102 9.10 15.57 -15.82
N PRO A 103 9.75 14.40 -15.62
CA PRO A 103 9.99 13.46 -16.70
C PRO A 103 8.67 12.98 -17.28
N ALA A 104 8.51 13.03 -18.62
CA ALA A 104 7.27 12.67 -19.31
C ALA A 104 6.74 11.28 -18.90
N GLY A 105 5.41 11.14 -18.84
CA GLY A 105 4.77 9.86 -18.55
C GLY A 105 4.93 8.85 -19.68
N ALA A 106 4.49 7.61 -19.46
CA ALA A 106 4.54 6.55 -20.48
C ALA A 106 3.81 6.93 -21.79
N ARG A 107 2.79 7.79 -21.71
CA ARG A 107 2.03 8.31 -22.85
C ARG A 107 2.66 9.56 -23.52
N GLY A 108 3.79 10.05 -23.03
CA GLY A 108 4.36 11.32 -23.44
C GLY A 108 3.59 12.52 -22.87
N GLU A 109 3.59 13.62 -23.60
CA GLU A 109 2.88 14.85 -23.22
C GLU A 109 1.37 14.70 -23.38
N LEU A 110 0.60 15.33 -22.49
CA LEU A 110 -0.86 15.30 -22.59
C LEU A 110 -1.36 16.21 -23.73
N GLU A 111 -2.28 15.71 -24.56
CA GLU A 111 -2.91 16.53 -25.60
C GLU A 111 -3.87 17.57 -25.01
N ARG A 112 -4.02 18.72 -25.70
CA ARG A 112 -4.92 19.82 -25.28
C ARG A 112 -6.36 19.35 -25.08
N THR A 113 -6.87 18.58 -26.04
CA THR A 113 -8.25 18.06 -26.04
C THR A 113 -8.48 17.16 -24.84
N GLU A 114 -7.48 16.36 -24.47
CA GLU A 114 -7.54 15.47 -23.33
C GLU A 114 -7.52 16.23 -22.00
N ALA A 115 -6.69 17.27 -21.87
CA ALA A 115 -6.69 18.13 -20.69
C ALA A 115 -8.06 18.81 -20.47
N LEU A 116 -8.71 19.28 -21.55
CA LEU A 116 -10.06 19.84 -21.49
C LEU A 116 -11.09 18.78 -21.08
N ARG A 117 -11.04 17.58 -21.69
CA ARG A 117 -11.94 16.46 -21.36
C ARG A 117 -11.85 16.09 -19.88
N LEU A 118 -10.63 15.97 -19.34
CA LEU A 118 -10.40 15.61 -17.95
C LEU A 118 -11.01 16.61 -16.97
N VAL A 119 -10.84 17.90 -17.23
CA VAL A 119 -11.39 18.95 -16.37
C VAL A 119 -12.91 19.02 -16.49
N ALA A 120 -13.46 18.88 -17.70
CA ALA A 120 -14.91 18.85 -17.90
C ALA A 120 -15.56 17.66 -17.17
N GLU A 121 -14.99 16.45 -17.28
CA GLU A 121 -15.48 15.27 -16.57
C GLU A 121 -15.33 15.42 -15.04
N ARG A 122 -14.24 16.05 -14.58
CA ARG A 122 -14.04 16.33 -13.15
C ARG A 122 -15.10 17.29 -12.60
N ILE A 123 -15.38 18.38 -13.32
CA ILE A 123 -16.42 19.35 -12.96
C ILE A 123 -17.78 18.65 -12.92
N ALA A 124 -18.13 17.89 -13.96
CA ALA A 124 -19.38 17.14 -14.03
C ALA A 124 -19.55 16.18 -12.84
N ALA A 125 -18.48 15.47 -12.46
CA ALA A 125 -18.49 14.55 -11.32
C ALA A 125 -18.71 15.26 -9.96
N THR A 126 -18.38 16.55 -9.85
CA THR A 126 -18.62 17.33 -8.63
C THR A 126 -20.03 17.96 -8.57
N GLY A 127 -20.75 18.00 -9.70
CA GLY A 127 -22.03 18.70 -9.80
C GLY A 127 -21.91 20.22 -9.66
N ALA A 128 -20.70 20.78 -9.82
CA ALA A 128 -20.47 22.21 -9.73
C ALA A 128 -21.05 22.94 -10.96
N ASP A 129 -21.72 24.07 -10.72
CA ASP A 129 -22.20 24.97 -11.78
C ASP A 129 -21.02 25.79 -12.32
N TYR A 130 -20.31 25.20 -13.30
CA TYR A 130 -19.13 25.79 -13.92
C TYR A 130 -19.28 25.71 -15.46
N PRO A 131 -18.94 26.78 -16.21
CA PRO A 131 -19.14 26.84 -17.66
C PRO A 131 -18.13 25.96 -18.42
N VAL A 132 -18.44 24.67 -18.52
CA VAL A 132 -17.61 23.65 -19.18
C VAL A 132 -17.44 23.88 -20.69
N ASP A 133 -18.40 24.54 -21.33
CA ASP A 133 -18.41 24.87 -22.75
C ASP A 133 -17.41 25.97 -23.12
N ARG A 134 -16.95 26.75 -22.13
CA ARG A 134 -16.02 27.88 -22.30
C ARG A 134 -14.61 27.59 -21.80
N LEU A 135 -14.30 26.33 -21.49
CA LEU A 135 -12.98 25.96 -20.99
C LEU A 135 -11.91 26.23 -22.05
N VAL A 136 -10.86 26.94 -21.62
CA VAL A 136 -9.64 27.15 -22.39
C VAL A 136 -8.49 26.45 -21.67
N ALA A 137 -7.62 25.82 -22.44
CA ALA A 137 -6.40 25.19 -21.96
C ALA A 137 -5.17 25.92 -22.50
N GLU A 138 -4.34 26.42 -21.59
CA GLU A 138 -3.03 27.04 -21.86
C GLU A 138 -1.90 26.07 -21.50
N ARG A 139 -0.95 25.85 -22.41
CA ARG A 139 0.20 24.97 -22.16
C ARG A 139 1.23 25.65 -21.24
N PHE A 140 1.82 24.88 -20.34
CA PHE A 140 3.05 25.24 -19.64
C PHE A 140 3.98 24.00 -19.53
N PRO A 141 5.27 24.16 -19.18
CA PRO A 141 6.17 23.02 -18.99
C PRO A 141 5.63 22.04 -17.94
N GLY A 142 5.39 20.80 -18.33
CA GLY A 142 4.85 19.74 -17.47
C GLY A 142 3.32 19.65 -17.37
N GLY A 143 2.56 20.49 -18.10
CA GLY A 143 1.09 20.37 -18.10
C GLY A 143 0.28 21.50 -18.74
N TRP A 144 -0.99 21.59 -18.36
CA TRP A 144 -1.99 22.52 -18.87
C TRP A 144 -2.69 23.29 -17.75
N SER A 145 -2.90 24.59 -17.95
CA SER A 145 -3.76 25.42 -17.13
C SER A 145 -5.11 25.53 -17.81
N VAL A 146 -6.15 25.00 -17.18
CA VAL A 146 -7.51 24.93 -17.71
C VAL A 146 -8.44 25.79 -16.87
N TYR A 147 -9.13 26.73 -17.50
CA TYR A 147 -10.03 27.66 -16.83
C TYR A 147 -11.07 28.21 -17.81
N ALA A 148 -12.18 28.74 -17.28
CA ALA A 148 -13.13 29.51 -18.08
C ALA A 148 -12.80 31.02 -18.01
N PRO A 149 -12.56 31.71 -19.15
CA PRO A 149 -12.32 33.15 -19.17
C PRO A 149 -13.49 33.94 -18.59
N ALA A 150 -13.19 35.09 -17.98
CA ALA A 150 -14.23 36.03 -17.56
C ALA A 150 -14.72 36.84 -18.76
N GLU A 151 -16.04 37.00 -18.91
CA GLU A 151 -16.60 38.01 -19.81
C GLU A 151 -16.24 39.38 -19.24
N VAL A 152 -15.41 40.13 -19.98
CA VAL A 152 -15.18 41.55 -19.75
C VAL A 152 -16.12 42.27 -20.70
N ASP A 153 -17.08 43.03 -20.16
CA ASP A 153 -17.90 43.91 -20.98
C ASP A 153 -17.09 45.18 -21.29
N ASP A 154 -16.49 45.24 -22.49
CA ASP A 154 -15.73 46.38 -22.98
C ASP A 154 -16.58 47.67 -23.13
N SER A 155 -17.90 47.57 -22.96
CA SER A 155 -18.85 48.68 -23.09
C SER A 155 -18.97 49.54 -21.82
N ASP A 156 -18.51 49.05 -20.66
CA ASP A 156 -18.58 49.75 -19.37
C ASP A 156 -17.24 49.74 -18.61
N PRO A 157 -16.40 50.78 -18.77
CA PRO A 157 -15.13 50.90 -18.05
C PRO A 157 -15.28 51.05 -16.53
N ALA A 158 -16.50 51.25 -16.00
CA ALA A 158 -16.78 51.29 -14.57
C ALA A 158 -17.21 49.92 -13.99
N ALA A 159 -17.44 48.89 -14.82
CA ALA A 159 -17.79 47.53 -14.37
C ALA A 159 -16.59 46.73 -13.80
N PHE A 160 -15.37 47.21 -13.97
CA PHE A 160 -14.14 46.55 -13.52
C PHE A 160 -14.04 46.22 -12.01
N PRO A 161 -14.62 46.99 -11.06
CA PRO A 161 -14.55 46.63 -9.64
C PRO A 161 -15.61 45.60 -9.20
N GLU A 162 -16.75 45.50 -9.90
CA GLU A 162 -17.85 44.58 -9.55
C GLU A 162 -17.83 43.26 -10.35
N SER A 163 -17.04 43.18 -11.41
CA SER A 163 -16.88 41.99 -12.28
C SER A 163 -15.61 41.18 -12.03
N LEU A 164 -14.84 41.48 -10.97
CA LEU A 164 -13.75 40.62 -10.53
C LEU A 164 -14.31 39.21 -10.29
N PRO A 165 -13.80 38.16 -10.98
CA PRO A 165 -14.31 36.80 -10.83
C PRO A 165 -13.83 36.20 -9.51
N VAL A 166 -14.37 36.71 -8.40
CA VAL A 166 -14.22 36.14 -7.07
C VAL A 166 -14.90 34.77 -7.12
N GLY A 167 -14.12 33.71 -7.26
CA GLY A 167 -14.60 32.32 -7.18
C GLY A 167 -14.46 31.46 -8.44
N ARG A 168 -13.81 31.91 -9.53
CA ARG A 168 -13.53 30.99 -10.67
C ARG A 168 -12.26 30.18 -10.42
N SER A 169 -12.42 28.88 -10.20
CA SER A 169 -11.32 27.93 -10.03
C SER A 169 -10.47 27.80 -11.31
N VAL A 170 -9.16 27.70 -11.15
CA VAL A 170 -8.21 27.28 -12.20
C VAL A 170 -7.82 25.84 -11.94
N PHE A 171 -7.84 25.00 -12.97
CA PHE A 171 -7.41 23.61 -12.89
C PHE A 171 -6.04 23.46 -13.54
N LEU A 172 -5.09 22.90 -12.81
CA LEU A 172 -3.76 22.54 -13.33
C LEU A 172 -3.76 21.04 -13.62
N VAL A 173 -3.44 20.67 -14.85
CA VAL A 173 -3.44 19.28 -15.32
C VAL A 173 -2.02 18.89 -15.68
N GLY A 174 -1.43 17.93 -14.96
CA GLY A 174 -0.10 17.41 -15.26
C GLY A 174 -0.13 16.38 -16.39
N ASP A 175 1.03 16.12 -17.02
CA ASP A 175 1.11 15.16 -18.13
C ASP A 175 0.70 13.71 -17.75
N LEU A 176 0.84 13.33 -16.48
CA LEU A 176 0.32 12.06 -15.94
C LEU A 176 -1.20 12.05 -15.71
N GLY A 177 -1.90 13.16 -15.97
CA GLY A 177 -3.35 13.27 -15.77
C GLY A 177 -3.75 13.73 -14.37
N ARG A 178 -2.79 14.16 -13.53
CA ARG A 178 -3.09 14.75 -12.22
C ARG A 178 -3.84 16.07 -12.39
N ILE A 179 -4.98 16.22 -11.73
CA ILE A 179 -5.75 17.46 -11.73
C ILE A 179 -5.66 18.11 -10.35
N ARG A 180 -5.21 19.36 -10.30
CA ARG A 180 -5.22 20.19 -9.10
C ARG A 180 -6.11 21.40 -9.31
N GLU A 181 -7.14 21.53 -8.49
CA GLU A 181 -7.96 22.74 -8.44
C GLU A 181 -7.29 23.79 -7.56
N ALA A 182 -7.23 25.03 -8.04
CA ALA A 182 -6.75 26.19 -7.32
C ALA A 182 -7.85 27.27 -7.26
N THR A 183 -8.31 27.58 -6.05
CA THR A 183 -9.21 28.70 -5.76
C THR A 183 -8.34 29.93 -5.51
N THR A 184 -8.41 30.95 -6.38
CA THR A 184 -7.27 31.87 -6.58
C THR A 184 -7.20 33.02 -5.58
N SER A 185 -6.08 33.11 -4.84
CA SER A 185 -5.51 34.36 -4.31
C SER A 185 -4.04 34.57 -4.73
N LEU A 186 -3.45 33.60 -5.44
CA LEU A 186 -2.07 33.62 -5.93
C LEU A 186 -2.03 33.93 -7.44
N PRO A 187 -0.97 34.60 -7.95
CA PRO A 187 -0.78 34.82 -9.37
C PRO A 187 -0.68 33.50 -10.16
N PRO A 188 -1.26 33.40 -11.38
CA PRO A 188 -1.24 32.18 -12.20
C PRO A 188 0.16 31.59 -12.43
N ARG A 189 1.17 32.46 -12.62
CA ARG A 189 2.57 32.03 -12.79
C ARG A 189 3.08 31.24 -11.58
N VAL A 190 2.83 31.72 -10.37
CA VAL A 190 3.26 31.08 -9.12
C VAL A 190 2.55 29.74 -8.91
N LEU A 191 1.26 29.66 -9.27
CA LEU A 191 0.50 28.41 -9.21
C LEU A 191 1.08 27.34 -10.15
N ARG A 192 1.43 27.72 -11.39
CA ARG A 192 2.05 26.82 -12.38
C ARG A 192 3.44 26.37 -11.94
N GLU A 193 4.28 27.30 -11.47
CA GLU A 193 5.63 26.99 -10.96
C GLU A 193 5.57 26.02 -9.78
N ARG A 194 4.68 26.25 -8.81
CA ARG A 194 4.49 25.35 -7.66
C ARG A 194 3.97 23.97 -8.07
N PHE A 195 3.00 23.91 -8.97
CA PHE A 195 2.49 22.63 -9.47
C PHE A 195 3.55 21.85 -10.23
N ARG A 196 4.36 22.53 -11.05
CA ARG A 196 5.51 21.91 -11.73
C ARG A 196 6.52 21.35 -10.71
N ALA A 197 6.86 22.10 -9.66
CA ALA A 197 7.78 21.62 -8.63
C ALA A 197 7.22 20.41 -7.86
N GLU A 198 5.91 20.35 -7.61
CA GLU A 198 5.25 19.17 -7.05
C GLU A 198 5.33 17.96 -7.99
N GLU A 199 5.06 18.16 -9.27
CA GLU A 199 5.19 17.10 -10.28
C GLU A 199 6.64 16.62 -10.39
N ALA A 200 7.61 17.54 -10.37
CA ALA A 200 9.03 17.23 -10.39
C ALA A 200 9.42 16.39 -9.18
N PHE A 201 9.01 16.79 -7.97
CA PHE A 201 9.24 16.02 -6.74
C PHE A 201 8.63 14.62 -6.81
N ILE A 202 7.33 14.51 -7.13
CA ILE A 202 6.61 13.24 -7.16
C ILE A 202 7.26 12.29 -8.17
N ARG A 203 7.58 12.78 -9.37
CA ARG A 203 8.04 11.97 -10.50
C ARG A 203 9.55 11.83 -10.60
N ARG A 204 10.29 12.49 -9.70
CA ARG A 204 11.76 12.50 -9.69
C ARG A 204 12.31 11.09 -9.77
N VAL A 205 13.15 10.84 -10.77
CA VAL A 205 14.00 9.66 -10.79
C VAL A 205 15.17 9.99 -9.86
N PRO A 206 15.42 9.22 -8.78
CA PRO A 206 16.57 9.49 -7.93
C PRO A 206 17.86 9.37 -8.76
N ASP A 207 18.87 10.19 -8.50
CA ASP A 207 20.08 10.25 -9.33
C ASP A 207 20.90 8.95 -9.31
N GLY A 208 21.42 8.57 -10.49
CA GLY A 208 22.10 7.30 -10.75
C GLY A 208 23.40 7.06 -9.95
N GLU A 209 24.08 8.09 -9.45
CA GLU A 209 25.28 7.93 -8.62
C GLU A 209 24.97 7.43 -7.20
N SER A 210 23.77 7.75 -6.67
CA SER A 210 23.31 7.37 -5.32
C SER A 210 22.45 6.09 -5.33
N LEU A 211 22.41 5.41 -6.47
CA LEU A 211 21.63 4.20 -6.75
C LEU A 211 22.49 3.00 -7.18
N ARG A 212 23.81 3.07 -7.02
CA ARG A 212 24.61 1.85 -7.01
C ARG A 212 24.08 0.95 -5.91
N ASP A 213 23.81 -0.30 -6.27
CA ASP A 213 23.37 -1.30 -5.32
C ASP A 213 24.59 -1.63 -4.46
N GLU A 214 24.84 -0.82 -3.42
CA GLU A 214 26.01 -0.93 -2.53
C GLU A 214 26.21 -2.36 -2.03
N GLU A 215 25.12 -3.10 -1.85
CA GLU A 215 25.09 -4.51 -1.45
C GLU A 215 25.56 -5.44 -2.58
N ALA A 216 25.12 -5.19 -3.83
CA ALA A 216 25.62 -5.92 -5.00
C ALA A 216 27.07 -5.55 -5.35
N ASP A 217 27.47 -4.30 -5.15
CA ASP A 217 28.86 -3.83 -5.32
C ASP A 217 29.77 -4.41 -4.23
N LEU A 218 29.32 -4.46 -2.97
CA LEU A 218 30.01 -5.12 -1.86
C LEU A 218 30.12 -6.63 -2.11
N TRP A 219 29.06 -7.27 -2.60
CA TRP A 219 29.09 -8.69 -2.96
C TRP A 219 30.01 -8.96 -4.15
N ALA A 220 29.98 -8.11 -5.18
CA ALA A 220 30.87 -8.19 -6.34
C ALA A 220 32.34 -7.94 -5.95
N ALA A 221 32.60 -7.00 -5.04
CA ALA A 221 33.94 -6.75 -4.50
C ALA A 221 34.42 -7.89 -3.61
N ALA A 222 33.54 -8.48 -2.78
CA ALA A 222 33.86 -9.62 -1.93
C ALA A 222 34.07 -10.93 -2.71
N THR A 223 33.49 -11.05 -3.90
CA THR A 223 33.61 -12.23 -4.78
C THR A 223 34.62 -12.04 -5.92
N GLN A 224 35.23 -10.86 -6.05
CA GLN A 224 36.31 -10.60 -6.99
C GLN A 224 37.59 -11.34 -6.59
N LEU A 225 38.11 -12.15 -7.52
CA LEU A 225 39.44 -12.77 -7.40
C LEU A 225 40.52 -11.67 -7.37
N PRO A 226 41.56 -11.78 -6.51
CA PRO A 226 42.63 -10.80 -6.47
C PRO A 226 43.31 -10.63 -7.84
N GLY A 227 43.27 -9.41 -8.40
CA GLY A 227 43.93 -9.06 -9.66
C GLY A 227 43.06 -9.01 -10.92
N ALA A 228 41.73 -9.17 -10.81
CA ALA A 228 40.82 -8.93 -11.94
C ALA A 228 40.68 -7.43 -12.25
N PRO A 229 40.65 -7.01 -13.54
CA PRO A 229 40.41 -5.61 -13.89
C PRO A 229 39.01 -5.17 -13.45
N PRO A 230 38.82 -3.89 -13.05
CA PRO A 230 37.51 -3.39 -12.67
C PRO A 230 36.53 -3.57 -13.82
N ALA A 231 35.34 -4.11 -13.52
CA ALA A 231 34.28 -4.26 -14.50
C ALA A 231 33.93 -2.87 -15.06
N ALA A 232 33.85 -2.75 -16.38
CA ALA A 232 33.49 -1.50 -17.03
C ALA A 232 32.09 -1.07 -16.58
N PRO A 233 31.86 0.23 -16.31
CA PRO A 233 30.54 0.72 -15.92
C PRO A 233 29.56 0.46 -17.05
N THR A 234 28.63 -0.47 -16.84
CA THR A 234 27.51 -0.70 -17.74
C THR A 234 26.56 0.50 -17.68
N ALA A 235 26.08 0.87 -18.85
CA ALA A 235 25.28 2.05 -19.15
C ALA A 235 24.17 2.34 -18.13
N VAL A 236 24.05 3.63 -17.82
CA VAL A 236 22.92 4.27 -17.12
C VAL A 236 21.62 3.88 -17.83
N ASP A 237 20.71 3.19 -17.12
CA ASP A 237 19.28 3.52 -17.11
C ASP A 237 18.48 2.50 -16.28
N ARG A 238 17.74 3.04 -15.30
CA ARG A 238 16.78 2.41 -14.35
C ARG A 238 17.39 1.84 -13.05
N PRO A 239 16.97 2.35 -11.87
CA PRO A 239 17.37 1.77 -10.58
C PRO A 239 16.96 0.30 -10.45
N ALA A 240 17.77 -0.48 -9.74
CA ALA A 240 17.41 -1.84 -9.34
C ALA A 240 16.11 -1.84 -8.51
N GLU A 241 15.25 -2.81 -8.74
CA GLU A 241 13.95 -2.95 -8.10
C GLU A 241 14.04 -2.92 -6.56
N THR A 242 15.04 -3.61 -5.99
CA THR A 242 15.31 -3.62 -4.55
C THR A 242 15.48 -2.21 -3.96
N THR A 243 16.09 -1.29 -4.71
CA THR A 243 16.33 0.09 -4.26
C THR A 243 15.04 0.91 -4.28
N LEU A 244 14.18 0.70 -5.29
CA LEU A 244 12.86 1.34 -5.34
C LEU A 244 11.96 0.84 -4.19
N ILE A 245 12.00 -0.46 -3.89
CA ILE A 245 11.28 -1.05 -2.75
C ILE A 245 11.79 -0.42 -1.44
N LYS A 246 13.12 -0.38 -1.22
CA LYS A 246 13.73 0.24 -0.03
C LYS A 246 13.28 1.70 0.14
N ARG A 247 13.35 2.52 -0.93
CA ARG A 247 12.94 3.94 -0.87
C ARG A 247 11.43 4.11 -0.66
N ALA A 248 10.59 3.32 -1.34
CA ALA A 248 9.14 3.40 -1.15
C ALA A 248 8.72 2.99 0.27
N ALA A 249 9.38 1.97 0.84
CA ALA A 249 9.14 1.54 2.21
C ALA A 249 9.69 2.54 3.24
N GLY A 250 10.85 3.14 3.00
CA GLY A 250 11.46 4.14 3.87
C GLY A 250 10.63 5.42 4.03
N LEU A 251 9.70 5.70 3.11
CA LEU A 251 8.76 6.83 3.24
C LEU A 251 7.55 6.53 4.13
N LEU A 252 7.27 5.26 4.47
CA LEU A 252 6.11 4.91 5.29
C LEU A 252 6.24 5.46 6.72
N ASP A 253 7.40 5.29 7.34
CA ASP A 253 7.63 5.73 8.72
C ASP A 253 7.50 7.26 8.85
N PRO A 254 8.12 8.09 7.99
CA PRO A 254 7.83 9.54 7.94
C PRO A 254 6.35 9.87 7.77
N ILE A 255 5.63 9.18 6.87
CA ILE A 255 4.21 9.42 6.66
C ILE A 255 3.43 9.16 7.95
N VAL A 256 3.68 8.03 8.61
CA VAL A 256 3.03 7.65 9.87
C VAL A 256 3.32 8.68 10.97
N GLN A 257 4.57 9.11 11.10
CA GLN A 257 4.97 10.12 12.08
C GLN A 257 4.28 11.46 11.80
N GLN A 258 4.24 11.91 10.55
CA GLN A 258 3.55 13.14 10.17
C GLN A 258 2.04 13.03 10.38
N LEU A 259 1.42 11.87 10.17
CA LEU A 259 0.02 11.64 10.54
C LEU A 259 -0.17 11.75 12.04
N ALA A 260 0.67 11.09 12.84
CA ALA A 260 0.59 11.12 14.30
C ALA A 260 0.68 12.55 14.88
N LEU A 261 1.47 13.43 14.27
CA LEU A 261 1.60 14.84 14.65
C LEU A 261 0.31 15.66 14.43
N LEU A 262 -0.59 15.22 13.56
CA LEU A 262 -1.91 15.86 13.36
C LEU A 262 -2.91 15.50 14.47
N GLY A 263 -2.57 14.52 15.32
CA GLY A 263 -3.46 13.99 16.33
C GLY A 263 -3.75 14.98 17.47
N PRO A 264 -5.00 15.03 17.97
CA PRO A 264 -5.35 15.86 19.12
C PRO A 264 -4.64 15.35 20.39
N LYS A 265 -4.30 16.24 21.32
CA LYS A 265 -3.57 15.87 22.55
C LYS A 265 -4.23 14.69 23.29
N GLY A 266 -3.45 13.64 23.50
CA GLY A 266 -3.87 12.44 24.23
C GLY A 266 -4.70 11.44 23.42
N TRP A 267 -4.57 11.43 22.10
CA TRP A 267 -5.07 10.32 21.26
C TRP A 267 -4.39 8.99 21.65
N GLU A 268 -5.09 7.88 21.47
CA GLU A 268 -4.65 6.53 21.83
C GLU A 268 -4.35 5.67 20.61
N SER A 269 -5.13 5.79 19.54
CA SER A 269 -4.87 5.12 18.26
C SER A 269 -5.21 6.04 17.08
N LEU A 270 -4.59 5.79 15.93
CA LEU A 270 -4.85 6.48 14.68
C LEU A 270 -5.17 5.45 13.58
N THR A 271 -6.12 5.79 12.72
CA THR A 271 -6.42 5.04 11.50
C THR A 271 -6.45 6.01 10.33
N ALA A 272 -5.65 5.73 9.30
CA ALA A 272 -5.64 6.48 8.06
C ALA A 272 -5.85 5.58 6.85
N VAL A 273 -6.67 6.03 5.91
CA VAL A 273 -6.91 5.36 4.63
C VAL A 273 -6.71 6.38 3.52
N PHE A 274 -5.84 6.06 2.58
CA PHE A 274 -5.62 6.85 1.37
C PHE A 274 -6.04 6.04 0.17
N SER A 275 -7.13 6.40 -0.50
CA SER A 275 -7.43 5.92 -1.85
C SER A 275 -6.81 6.89 -2.85
N CYS A 276 -5.92 6.42 -3.71
CA CYS A 276 -5.12 7.32 -4.55
C CYS A 276 -5.00 6.82 -5.99
N THR A 277 -5.18 7.73 -6.93
CA THR A 277 -4.80 7.60 -8.35
C THR A 277 -3.86 8.76 -8.72
N VAL A 278 -3.39 8.80 -9.96
CA VAL A 278 -2.71 10.00 -10.48
C VAL A 278 -3.59 11.25 -10.44
N GLY A 279 -4.89 11.10 -10.68
CA GLY A 279 -5.85 12.19 -10.89
C GLY A 279 -6.46 12.77 -9.62
N ALA A 280 -6.63 11.93 -8.59
CA ALA A 280 -7.31 12.30 -7.36
C ALA A 280 -6.98 11.38 -6.20
N GLU A 281 -7.35 11.83 -5.01
CA GLU A 281 -7.26 11.04 -3.80
C GLU A 281 -8.44 11.28 -2.87
N ILE A 282 -8.75 10.29 -2.05
CA ILE A 282 -9.57 10.40 -0.86
C ILE A 282 -8.67 10.03 0.31
N ALA A 283 -8.53 10.94 1.26
CA ALA A 283 -7.79 10.70 2.49
C ALA A 283 -8.74 10.78 3.69
N ARG A 284 -8.83 9.70 4.46
CA ARG A 284 -9.52 9.67 5.75
C ARG A 284 -8.49 9.47 6.83
N LEU A 285 -8.50 10.34 7.84
CA LEU A 285 -7.68 10.20 9.03
C LEU A 285 -8.58 10.38 10.25
N SER A 286 -8.46 9.46 11.18
CA SER A 286 -9.22 9.44 12.42
C SER A 286 -8.31 9.12 13.59
N PHE A 287 -8.59 9.73 14.73
CA PHE A 287 -7.91 9.46 15.99
C PHE A 287 -8.94 9.00 17.01
N ARG A 288 -8.61 7.95 17.75
CA ARG A 288 -9.45 7.42 18.81
C ARG A 288 -8.87 7.77 20.18
N ARG A 289 -9.73 8.11 21.12
CA ARG A 289 -9.41 8.24 22.56
C ARG A 289 -10.57 7.65 23.36
N GLY A 290 -10.37 6.50 24.01
CA GLY A 290 -11.46 5.71 24.55
C GLY A 290 -12.49 5.37 23.47
N ASP A 291 -13.75 5.74 23.71
CA ASP A 291 -14.88 5.54 22.77
C ASP A 291 -15.08 6.70 21.79
N ARG A 292 -14.27 7.77 21.86
CA ARG A 292 -14.41 8.93 20.99
C ARG A 292 -13.48 8.83 19.80
N GLU A 293 -14.05 8.89 18.61
CA GLU A 293 -13.33 9.04 17.35
C GLU A 293 -13.41 10.49 16.85
N THR A 294 -12.27 11.04 16.43
CA THR A 294 -12.16 12.40 15.90
C THR A 294 -11.54 12.33 14.50
N ALA A 295 -12.32 12.68 13.48
CA ALA A 295 -11.82 12.80 12.13
C ALA A 295 -10.99 14.08 11.96
N VAL A 296 -9.83 13.96 11.34
CA VAL A 296 -8.92 15.08 11.04
C VAL A 296 -8.67 15.11 9.54
N ARG A 297 -8.70 16.31 8.95
CA ARG A 297 -8.39 16.48 7.53
C ARG A 297 -6.89 16.30 7.31
N VAL A 298 -6.51 15.46 6.36
CA VAL A 298 -5.12 15.37 5.91
C VAL A 298 -4.76 16.62 5.09
N PRO A 299 -3.72 17.39 5.46
CA PRO A 299 -3.28 18.54 4.68
C PRO A 299 -2.71 18.12 3.32
N GLU A 300 -2.95 18.93 2.28
CA GLU A 300 -2.37 18.73 0.93
C GLU A 300 -0.85 18.53 0.97
N LYS A 301 -0.19 19.21 1.91
CA LYS A 301 1.23 19.04 2.21
C LYS A 301 1.61 17.57 2.42
N LEU A 302 0.92 16.87 3.31
CA LEU A 302 1.21 15.46 3.60
C LEU A 302 0.79 14.54 2.44
N ALA A 303 -0.28 14.87 1.73
CA ALA A 303 -0.72 14.11 0.56
C ALA A 303 0.33 14.07 -0.56
N VAL A 304 1.12 15.14 -0.76
CA VAL A 304 2.24 15.13 -1.73
C VAL A 304 3.27 14.05 -1.39
N LEU A 305 3.56 13.82 -0.09
CA LEU A 305 4.47 12.77 0.35
C LEU A 305 3.91 11.36 0.08
N VAL A 306 2.62 11.16 0.31
CA VAL A 306 1.91 9.91 -0.01
C VAL A 306 1.94 9.64 -1.52
N ARG A 307 1.73 10.66 -2.36
CA ARG A 307 1.81 10.54 -3.83
C ARG A 307 3.22 10.19 -4.29
N ARG A 308 4.26 10.77 -3.66
CA ARG A 308 5.66 10.40 -3.90
C ARG A 308 5.91 8.93 -3.56
N GLN A 309 5.45 8.48 -2.40
CA GLN A 309 5.55 7.08 -1.97
C GLN A 309 4.86 6.15 -3.00
N ARG A 310 3.65 6.48 -3.42
CA ARG A 310 2.90 5.73 -4.43
C ARG A 310 3.62 5.70 -5.77
N HIS A 311 4.19 6.81 -6.22
CA HIS A 311 4.93 6.87 -7.48
C HIS A 311 6.18 5.98 -7.46
N LEU A 312 6.87 5.89 -6.32
CA LEU A 312 7.99 4.95 -6.14
C LEU A 312 7.50 3.50 -6.15
N ALA A 313 6.40 3.20 -5.45
CA ALA A 313 5.78 1.87 -5.44
C ALA A 313 5.30 1.45 -6.85
N ALA A 314 4.78 2.39 -7.65
CA ALA A 314 4.34 2.13 -9.02
C ALA A 314 5.45 1.62 -9.95
N ARG A 315 6.72 1.79 -9.58
CA ARG A 315 7.89 1.34 -10.36
C ARG A 315 8.46 0.00 -9.89
N THR A 316 7.91 -0.60 -8.83
CA THR A 316 8.25 -1.98 -8.40
C THR A 316 7.40 -3.00 -9.18
N ALA A 317 7.71 -4.30 -9.10
CA ALA A 317 6.90 -5.33 -9.78
C ALA A 317 5.45 -5.39 -9.29
N ASP A 318 5.19 -4.93 -8.07
CA ASP A 318 3.84 -4.88 -7.49
C ASP A 318 2.97 -3.78 -8.09
N GLY A 319 3.59 -2.75 -8.68
CA GLY A 319 2.90 -1.60 -9.25
C GLY A 319 2.22 -0.72 -8.20
N PRO A 320 1.35 0.22 -8.63
CA PRO A 320 0.74 1.17 -7.72
C PRO A 320 -0.34 0.49 -6.88
N TRP A 321 -0.36 0.73 -5.58
CA TRP A 321 -1.52 0.39 -4.75
C TRP A 321 -2.70 1.32 -5.06
N TYR A 322 -3.93 0.86 -4.82
CA TYR A 322 -5.14 1.70 -4.86
C TYR A 322 -5.47 2.29 -3.49
N ARG A 323 -5.29 1.53 -2.41
CA ARG A 323 -5.38 2.06 -1.05
C ARG A 323 -4.13 1.78 -0.22
N LEU A 324 -3.74 2.77 0.57
CA LEU A 324 -2.78 2.65 1.65
C LEU A 324 -3.56 2.73 2.97
N LEU A 325 -3.43 1.70 3.80
CA LEU A 325 -4.06 1.61 5.11
C LEU A 325 -2.97 1.75 6.17
N VAL A 326 -3.23 2.60 7.17
CA VAL A 326 -2.32 2.84 8.28
C VAL A 326 -3.10 2.75 9.59
N GLU A 327 -2.62 1.92 10.50
CA GLU A 327 -3.12 1.83 11.87
C GLU A 327 -1.93 1.93 12.83
N ALA A 328 -2.04 2.76 13.87
CA ALA A 328 -0.99 2.88 14.88
C ALA A 328 -1.56 3.26 16.26
N ASP A 329 -0.88 2.83 17.33
CA ASP A 329 -1.23 3.12 18.73
C ASP A 329 -0.19 4.01 19.42
N ALA A 330 -0.65 4.97 20.22
CA ALA A 330 0.21 5.93 20.95
C ALA A 330 0.88 5.36 22.21
N GLY A 331 0.37 4.26 22.76
CA GLY A 331 0.60 3.87 24.16
C GLY A 331 1.56 2.71 24.40
N LEU A 332 2.15 2.09 23.38
CA LEU A 332 2.97 0.90 23.55
C LEU A 332 4.41 1.17 23.14
N THR A 333 5.34 0.89 24.05
CA THR A 333 6.80 0.79 23.80
C THR A 333 7.17 -0.26 22.75
N PHE A 334 6.19 -1.00 22.22
CA PHE A 334 6.25 -1.91 21.06
C PHE A 334 5.00 -1.75 20.16
N GLY A 335 4.50 -0.52 19.99
CA GLY A 335 3.31 -0.22 19.20
C GLY A 335 3.48 -0.65 17.74
N GLY A 336 2.74 -1.68 17.35
CA GLY A 336 2.70 -2.18 15.98
C GLY A 336 2.03 -1.15 15.09
N VAL A 337 2.84 -0.38 14.36
CA VAL A 337 2.36 0.34 13.18
C VAL A 337 2.03 -0.72 12.13
N LEU A 338 0.75 -0.85 11.80
CA LEU A 338 0.31 -1.69 10.68
C LEU A 338 0.15 -0.79 9.46
N VAL A 339 0.96 -1.05 8.45
CA VAL A 339 0.81 -0.45 7.12
C VAL A 339 0.50 -1.56 6.13
N ASP A 340 -0.58 -1.38 5.38
CA ASP A 340 -1.01 -2.32 4.36
C ASP A 340 -1.37 -1.63 3.04
N TYR A 341 -1.29 -2.38 1.96
CA TYR A 341 -1.62 -1.93 0.61
C TYR A 341 -2.73 -2.79 0.03
N ASP A 342 -3.77 -2.14 -0.47
CA ASP A 342 -4.82 -2.77 -1.27
C ASP A 342 -4.58 -2.51 -2.75
N TYR A 343 -4.40 -3.58 -3.53
CA TYR A 343 -4.18 -3.53 -4.98
C TYR A 343 -5.46 -3.77 -5.79
N GLY A 344 -6.62 -3.80 -5.12
CA GLY A 344 -7.93 -3.91 -5.73
C GLY A 344 -8.31 -5.35 -6.03
N GLU A 345 -7.81 -6.31 -5.25
CA GLU A 345 -8.24 -7.71 -5.31
C GLU A 345 -9.77 -7.82 -5.10
N GLU A 346 -10.31 -6.97 -4.23
CA GLU A 346 -11.74 -6.83 -3.97
C GLU A 346 -12.26 -5.42 -4.31
N PRO A 347 -13.58 -5.25 -4.54
CA PRO A 347 -14.17 -3.93 -4.75
C PRO A 347 -13.94 -3.01 -3.55
N LEU A 348 -13.46 -1.80 -3.81
CA LEU A 348 -13.24 -0.82 -2.77
C LEU A 348 -14.58 -0.38 -2.14
N PRO A 349 -14.62 -0.08 -0.82
CA PRO A 349 -15.79 0.52 -0.18
C PRO A 349 -16.21 1.82 -0.89
N ALA A 350 -17.51 2.11 -0.91
CA ALA A 350 -18.07 3.24 -1.66
C ALA A 350 -17.47 4.58 -1.22
N GLU A 351 -17.17 4.76 0.07
CA GLU A 351 -16.54 5.94 0.63
C GLU A 351 -15.06 6.12 0.24
N HIS A 352 -14.46 5.09 -0.34
CA HIS A 352 -13.06 5.02 -0.77
C HIS A 352 -12.94 4.89 -2.30
N LEU A 353 -14.06 4.79 -3.01
CA LEU A 353 -14.11 4.61 -4.45
C LEU A 353 -14.09 5.96 -5.16
N LEU A 354 -13.08 6.19 -5.99
CA LEU A 354 -12.98 7.39 -6.83
C LEU A 354 -13.89 7.28 -8.07
N SER A 355 -14.19 8.39 -8.74
CA SER A 355 -14.92 8.35 -10.02
C SER A 355 -14.12 7.64 -11.11
N ALA A 356 -14.79 7.13 -12.15
CA ALA A 356 -14.14 6.30 -13.16
C ALA A 356 -13.10 7.06 -13.99
N VAL A 357 -13.26 8.38 -14.17
CA VAL A 357 -12.25 9.23 -14.83
C VAL A 357 -10.88 9.08 -14.17
N HIS A 358 -10.83 9.02 -12.84
CA HIS A 358 -9.58 8.95 -12.09
C HIS A 358 -8.87 7.60 -12.22
N TYR A 359 -9.63 6.50 -12.32
CA TYR A 359 -9.05 5.18 -12.54
C TYR A 359 -8.61 4.96 -13.99
N ARG A 360 -9.32 5.54 -14.99
CA ARG A 360 -8.86 5.53 -16.39
C ARG A 360 -7.50 6.19 -16.51
N GLU A 361 -7.35 7.39 -15.96
CA GLU A 361 -6.07 8.09 -15.97
C GLU A 361 -4.98 7.32 -15.23
N ASP A 362 -5.30 6.66 -14.11
CA ASP A 362 -4.33 5.84 -13.39
C ASP A 362 -3.82 4.67 -14.23
N LEU A 363 -4.72 3.97 -14.94
CA LEU A 363 -4.36 2.86 -15.82
C LEU A 363 -3.56 3.31 -17.05
N PHE A 364 -3.79 4.54 -17.53
CA PHE A 364 -2.95 5.12 -18.59
C PHE A 364 -1.56 5.51 -18.09
N ALA A 365 -1.47 6.10 -16.89
CA ALA A 365 -0.20 6.49 -16.30
C ALA A 365 0.63 5.28 -15.85
N TYR A 366 -0.04 4.27 -15.29
CA TYR A 366 0.56 3.03 -14.78
C TYR A 366 -0.17 1.81 -15.36
N PRO A 367 0.17 1.39 -16.60
CA PRO A 367 -0.43 0.21 -17.22
C PRO A 367 -0.22 -1.03 -16.37
N ARG A 368 -1.28 -1.83 -16.23
CA ARG A 368 -1.27 -3.07 -15.45
C ARG A 368 -1.51 -4.29 -16.35
N PRO A 369 -0.90 -5.45 -16.05
CA PRO A 369 -1.15 -6.68 -16.81
C PRO A 369 -2.61 -7.13 -16.74
N THR A 370 -3.25 -6.92 -15.59
CA THR A 370 -4.64 -7.30 -15.33
C THR A 370 -5.38 -6.16 -14.63
N VAL A 371 -6.64 -5.97 -15.02
CA VAL A 371 -7.56 -5.01 -14.39
C VAL A 371 -8.69 -5.80 -13.75
N PRO A 372 -8.94 -5.65 -12.43
CA PRO A 372 -10.00 -6.38 -11.74
C PRO A 372 -11.40 -6.16 -12.36
N ASP A 373 -12.23 -7.20 -12.37
CA ASP A 373 -13.58 -7.15 -12.97
C ASP A 373 -14.47 -6.06 -12.38
N TRP A 374 -14.34 -5.80 -11.08
CA TRP A 374 -15.10 -4.75 -10.42
C TRP A 374 -14.72 -3.37 -10.95
N LEU A 375 -13.44 -3.16 -11.24
CA LEU A 375 -12.95 -1.90 -11.77
C LEU A 375 -13.41 -1.74 -13.21
N THR A 376 -13.33 -2.78 -14.03
CA THR A 376 -13.89 -2.78 -15.40
C THR A 376 -15.37 -2.40 -15.41
N ARG A 377 -16.17 -2.95 -14.48
CA ARG A 377 -17.59 -2.59 -14.32
C ARG A 377 -17.79 -1.14 -13.88
N HIS A 378 -16.99 -0.67 -12.92
CA HIS A 378 -17.01 0.72 -12.47
C HIS A 378 -16.70 1.70 -13.60
N LEU A 379 -15.68 1.40 -14.41
CA LEU A 379 -15.31 2.18 -15.58
C LEU A 379 -16.40 2.24 -16.66
N ALA A 380 -17.17 1.16 -16.81
CA ALA A 380 -18.27 1.08 -17.77
C ALA A 380 -19.55 1.79 -17.29
N ALA A 381 -19.81 1.78 -15.98
CA ALA A 381 -21.01 2.39 -15.38
C ALA A 381 -21.01 3.92 -15.47
N ASP A 382 -19.84 4.54 -15.44
CA ASP A 382 -19.63 5.99 -15.43
C ASP A 382 -19.24 6.53 -16.82
N ARG A 383 -19.64 5.83 -17.89
CA ARG A 383 -19.39 6.29 -19.26
C ARG A 383 -20.28 7.52 -19.52
N PRO A 384 -19.70 8.72 -19.76
CA PRO A 384 -20.51 9.88 -20.11
C PRO A 384 -21.25 9.61 -21.42
N GLY A 385 -22.42 10.23 -21.60
CA GLY A 385 -23.02 10.39 -22.93
C GLY A 385 -22.03 11.05 -23.90
N PRO A 386 -22.24 10.95 -25.22
CA PRO A 386 -21.26 11.37 -26.21
C PRO A 386 -20.73 12.79 -25.93
N ALA A 387 -19.41 12.92 -25.86
CA ALA A 387 -18.72 14.19 -25.66
C ALA A 387 -19.20 15.23 -26.69
N PRO A 388 -19.24 16.54 -26.34
CA PRO A 388 -19.48 17.57 -27.33
C PRO A 388 -18.42 17.45 -28.44
N VAL A 389 -18.88 17.30 -29.68
CA VAL A 389 -18.04 17.18 -30.86
C VAL A 389 -17.25 18.48 -31.00
N LEU A 390 -15.99 18.47 -30.60
CA LEU A 390 -15.03 19.51 -30.99
C LEU A 390 -14.67 19.24 -32.45
N GLU A 391 -14.93 20.22 -33.33
CA GLU A 391 -14.59 20.13 -34.75
C GLU A 391 -13.08 19.82 -34.90
N PRO A 392 -12.72 18.74 -35.60
CA PRO A 392 -11.32 18.42 -35.83
C PRO A 392 -10.68 19.44 -36.76
N ALA A 393 -9.49 19.91 -36.40
CA ALA A 393 -8.61 20.64 -37.32
C ALA A 393 -8.30 19.78 -38.55
N PRO A 394 -8.17 20.37 -39.76
CA PRO A 394 -7.99 19.61 -41.00
C PRO A 394 -6.67 18.82 -41.00
N ALA A 395 -6.77 17.51 -41.16
CA ALA A 395 -5.64 16.60 -41.27
C ALA A 395 -4.95 16.73 -42.66
N PRO A 396 -3.61 16.62 -42.73
CA PRO A 396 -2.89 16.59 -44.00
C PRO A 396 -3.13 15.30 -44.78
N GLU A 397 -3.19 15.43 -46.10
CA GLU A 397 -3.56 14.41 -47.09
C GLU A 397 -2.56 13.23 -47.13
N PRO A 398 -3.02 11.96 -47.05
CA PRO A 398 -2.12 10.80 -47.05
C PRO A 398 -1.59 10.47 -48.45
N ALA A 399 -0.28 10.25 -48.55
CA ALA A 399 0.40 9.77 -49.74
C ALA A 399 0.01 8.29 -50.06
N PRO A 400 -0.06 7.90 -51.36
CA PRO A 400 -0.61 6.61 -51.77
C PRO A 400 0.33 5.42 -51.45
N ALA A 401 -0.28 4.33 -51.00
CA ALA A 401 0.37 3.07 -50.63
C ALA A 401 0.75 2.21 -51.86
N PRO A 402 1.89 1.49 -51.83
CA PRO A 402 2.21 0.46 -52.82
C PRO A 402 1.56 -0.90 -52.51
N VAL A 403 1.22 -1.59 -53.59
CA VAL A 403 0.41 -2.82 -53.75
C VAL A 403 1.11 -4.09 -53.21
N PRO A 404 0.39 -5.06 -52.61
CA PRO A 404 0.97 -6.29 -52.07
C PRO A 404 1.27 -7.35 -53.15
N ALA A 405 2.36 -8.10 -52.95
CA ALA A 405 2.68 -9.31 -53.72
C ALA A 405 2.19 -10.58 -52.98
N PRO A 406 1.68 -11.62 -53.69
CA PRO A 406 1.11 -12.80 -53.04
C PRO A 406 2.10 -13.98 -52.90
N VAL A 407 1.57 -15.07 -52.31
CA VAL A 407 1.97 -16.51 -52.44
C VAL A 407 2.78 -17.07 -51.24
N PRO A 408 2.68 -18.37 -50.84
CA PRO A 408 1.64 -19.43 -50.98
C PRO A 408 1.19 -20.09 -49.64
N ALA A 409 0.22 -21.00 -49.76
CA ALA A 409 -0.48 -21.78 -48.74
C ALA A 409 0.36 -22.80 -47.94
N PRO A 410 -0.04 -23.11 -46.67
CA PRO A 410 0.60 -24.12 -45.83
C PRO A 410 0.22 -25.56 -46.24
N VAL A 411 1.23 -26.44 -46.24
CA VAL A 411 1.09 -27.91 -46.42
C VAL A 411 0.57 -28.55 -45.12
N PRO A 412 -0.37 -29.52 -45.17
CA PRO A 412 -0.86 -30.19 -43.96
C PRO A 412 0.17 -31.16 -43.37
N ALA A 413 0.41 -31.09 -42.06
CA ALA A 413 1.18 -32.08 -41.32
C ALA A 413 0.27 -33.27 -40.88
N PRO A 414 0.79 -34.51 -40.86
CA PRO A 414 0.02 -35.72 -40.59
C PRO A 414 -0.37 -35.90 -39.11
N ALA A 415 -1.39 -36.75 -38.91
CA ALA A 415 -2.12 -37.02 -37.68
C ALA A 415 -1.27 -37.60 -36.51
N PRO A 416 -1.66 -37.33 -35.24
CA PRO A 416 -0.98 -37.86 -34.07
C PRO A 416 -1.27 -39.36 -33.86
N GLU A 417 -0.22 -40.12 -33.54
CA GLU A 417 -0.32 -41.51 -33.08
C GLU A 417 -0.91 -41.62 -31.66
N PRO A 418 -1.62 -42.71 -31.35
CA PRO A 418 -2.31 -42.90 -30.07
C PRO A 418 -1.34 -43.13 -28.91
N LYS A 419 -1.52 -42.35 -27.83
CA LYS A 419 -0.77 -42.47 -26.58
C LYS A 419 -1.22 -43.73 -25.80
N PRO A 420 -0.30 -44.56 -25.26
CA PRO A 420 -0.63 -45.79 -24.54
C PRO A 420 -1.44 -45.57 -23.26
N ALA A 421 -2.21 -46.61 -22.90
CA ALA A 421 -3.06 -46.72 -21.73
C ALA A 421 -2.32 -46.44 -20.40
N PRO A 422 -3.02 -45.89 -19.38
CA PRO A 422 -2.41 -45.57 -18.08
C PRO A 422 -1.97 -46.84 -17.34
N ALA A 423 -0.75 -46.80 -16.82
CA ALA A 423 -0.18 -47.81 -15.95
C ALA A 423 -0.91 -47.87 -14.58
N PRO A 424 -0.95 -49.04 -13.93
CA PRO A 424 -1.72 -49.26 -12.70
C PRO A 424 -1.22 -48.41 -11.51
N GLN A 425 -2.18 -47.98 -10.71
CA GLN A 425 -2.01 -47.16 -9.51
C GLN A 425 -1.44 -48.03 -8.36
N PRO A 426 -0.32 -47.65 -7.70
CA PRO A 426 0.27 -48.45 -6.63
C PRO A 426 -0.53 -48.39 -5.31
N GLU A 427 -0.83 -49.56 -4.76
CA GLU A 427 -1.37 -49.80 -3.40
C GLU A 427 -0.24 -49.75 -2.31
N PRO A 428 -0.58 -49.72 -1.00
CA PRO A 428 -0.05 -48.78 -0.02
C PRO A 428 1.35 -49.12 0.49
N GLN A 429 2.23 -48.12 0.45
CA GLN A 429 3.59 -48.19 1.00
C GLN A 429 3.64 -47.52 2.38
N ALA A 430 3.98 -48.29 3.42
CA ALA A 430 4.46 -47.78 4.70
C ALA A 430 5.98 -47.51 4.65
N PRO A 431 6.55 -46.74 5.60
CA PRO A 431 6.18 -45.38 5.97
C PRO A 431 6.69 -44.42 4.89
N ARG A 432 5.78 -43.73 4.19
CA ARG A 432 6.21 -42.58 3.38
C ARG A 432 6.60 -41.49 4.35
N VAL A 433 7.91 -41.24 4.46
CA VAL A 433 8.42 -40.03 5.10
C VAL A 433 7.89 -38.87 4.27
N VAL A 434 6.89 -38.18 4.81
CA VAL A 434 6.26 -37.01 4.18
C VAL A 434 7.22 -35.83 4.27
N LEU A 435 8.05 -35.80 5.31
CA LEU A 435 9.05 -34.78 5.52
C LEU A 435 10.27 -35.29 6.30
N ASP A 436 11.47 -35.05 5.78
CA ASP A 436 12.75 -35.20 6.50
C ASP A 436 13.57 -33.91 6.37
N SER A 437 13.67 -33.16 7.47
CA SER A 437 14.46 -31.93 7.54
C SER A 437 15.49 -32.01 8.66
N PRO A 438 16.73 -32.49 8.36
CA PRO A 438 17.81 -32.58 9.35
C PRO A 438 18.19 -31.22 9.93
N ARG A 439 18.07 -30.15 9.13
CA ARG A 439 18.36 -28.76 9.54
C ARG A 439 17.42 -28.26 10.64
N ARG A 440 16.13 -28.63 10.58
CA ARG A 440 15.13 -28.26 11.59
C ARG A 440 14.85 -29.36 12.61
N ARG A 441 15.51 -30.53 12.49
CA ARG A 441 15.21 -31.74 13.28
C ARG A 441 13.71 -32.08 13.25
N LEU A 442 13.11 -31.93 12.07
CA LEU A 442 11.69 -32.15 11.83
C LEU A 442 11.54 -33.38 10.95
N TYR A 443 10.76 -34.34 11.43
CA TYR A 443 10.44 -35.58 10.73
C TYR A 443 8.94 -35.81 10.83
N ALA A 444 8.28 -36.07 9.71
CA ALA A 444 6.85 -36.37 9.71
C ALA A 444 6.58 -37.55 8.77
N ASP A 445 5.78 -38.49 9.25
CA ASP A 445 5.23 -39.60 8.48
C ASP A 445 3.71 -39.68 8.73
N THR A 446 3.03 -40.66 8.13
CA THR A 446 1.58 -40.83 8.26
C THR A 446 1.11 -41.30 9.64
N SER A 447 2.00 -41.46 10.61
CA SER A 447 1.71 -41.95 11.98
C SER A 447 2.18 -40.99 13.08
N ARG A 448 3.21 -40.17 12.84
CA ARG A 448 3.75 -39.23 13.83
C ARG A 448 4.41 -37.99 13.23
N ILE A 449 4.49 -36.94 14.05
CA ILE A 449 5.29 -35.73 13.83
C ILE A 449 6.34 -35.65 14.94
N THR A 450 7.62 -35.64 14.55
CA THR A 450 8.76 -35.50 15.46
C THR A 450 9.45 -34.16 15.20
N TYR A 451 9.61 -33.34 16.25
CA TYR A 451 10.34 -32.08 16.19
C TYR A 451 11.31 -31.97 17.38
N GLY A 452 12.60 -31.82 17.11
CA GLY A 452 13.62 -31.72 18.14
C GLY A 452 13.74 -33.01 18.96
N LYS A 453 13.21 -33.01 20.18
CA LYS A 453 13.15 -34.20 21.07
C LYS A 453 11.72 -34.69 21.29
N GLU A 454 10.73 -33.96 20.78
CA GLU A 454 9.31 -34.26 20.97
C GLU A 454 8.82 -35.09 19.79
N THR A 455 7.99 -36.09 20.08
CA THR A 455 7.32 -36.91 19.07
C THR A 455 5.85 -37.00 19.45
N LEU A 456 4.99 -36.64 18.50
CA LEU A 456 3.55 -36.60 18.64
C LEU A 456 2.95 -37.60 17.66
N ALA A 457 2.25 -38.63 18.15
CA ALA A 457 1.48 -39.50 17.29
C ALA A 457 0.28 -38.73 16.71
N LEU A 458 -0.06 -38.96 15.44
CA LEU A 458 -1.18 -38.26 14.80
C LEU A 458 -2.52 -38.53 15.51
N ASP A 459 -2.68 -39.73 16.06
CA ASP A 459 -3.87 -40.13 16.81
C ASP A 459 -4.02 -39.37 18.15
N ASP A 460 -2.91 -38.89 18.73
CA ASP A 460 -2.88 -38.16 19.99
C ASP A 460 -3.07 -36.63 19.81
N ILE A 461 -3.28 -36.16 18.58
CA ILE A 461 -3.47 -34.74 18.29
C ILE A 461 -4.92 -34.33 18.63
N GLU A 462 -5.10 -33.52 19.66
CA GLU A 462 -6.41 -33.01 20.10
C GLU A 462 -6.73 -31.63 19.51
N TRP A 463 -5.70 -30.90 19.08
CA TRP A 463 -5.87 -29.63 18.41
C TRP A 463 -4.82 -29.37 17.34
N VAL A 464 -5.24 -28.62 16.32
CA VAL A 464 -4.39 -28.12 15.24
C VAL A 464 -4.61 -26.62 15.04
N CYS A 465 -3.56 -25.91 14.63
CA CYS A 465 -3.68 -24.58 14.07
C CYS A 465 -2.62 -24.38 12.99
N TYR A 466 -2.94 -23.61 11.98
CA TYR A 466 -1.97 -23.15 11.01
C TYR A 466 -2.40 -21.79 10.49
N SER A 467 -1.45 -20.88 10.39
CA SER A 467 -1.72 -19.49 10.08
C SER A 467 -0.63 -18.93 9.19
N VAL A 468 -0.98 -17.90 8.43
CA VAL A 468 -0.03 -17.13 7.63
C VAL A 468 -0.04 -15.72 8.20
N THR A 469 1.07 -15.33 8.81
CA THR A 469 1.26 -13.98 9.35
C THR A 469 2.30 -13.28 8.49
N ARG A 470 1.95 -12.13 7.94
CA ARG A 470 2.89 -11.31 7.15
C ARG A 470 3.39 -10.20 8.07
N THR A 471 4.66 -10.28 8.44
CA THR A 471 5.32 -9.30 9.27
C THR A 471 6.27 -8.49 8.41
N VAL A 472 6.05 -7.18 8.34
CA VAL A 472 7.02 -6.28 7.74
C VAL A 472 7.88 -5.73 8.86
N THR A 473 9.12 -6.22 8.97
CA THR A 473 10.07 -5.65 9.93
C THR A 473 10.80 -4.52 9.24
N HIS A 474 10.47 -3.30 9.64
CA HIS A 474 11.27 -2.13 9.33
C HIS A 474 12.51 -2.15 10.23
N ARG A 475 13.70 -2.22 9.63
CA ARG A 475 14.98 -2.17 10.35
C ARG A 475 15.84 -1.10 9.74
N PHE A 476 16.25 -0.17 10.59
CA PHE A 476 16.89 1.09 10.31
C PHE A 476 18.11 1.09 9.34
N LEU A 477 18.77 -0.04 9.11
CA LEU A 477 19.95 -0.16 8.23
C LEU A 477 19.86 -1.27 7.17
N TRP A 478 18.71 -1.93 7.00
CA TRP A 478 18.53 -3.07 6.10
C TRP A 478 17.19 -2.96 5.36
N PRO A 479 17.03 -3.54 4.15
CA PRO A 479 15.72 -3.55 3.47
C PRO A 479 14.61 -4.04 4.38
N SER A 480 13.44 -3.41 4.31
CA SER A 480 12.22 -3.89 4.96
C SER A 480 12.05 -5.37 4.68
N SER A 481 12.30 -6.19 5.70
CA SER A 481 12.22 -7.62 5.53
C SER A 481 10.76 -7.99 5.63
N HIS A 482 10.18 -8.34 4.48
CA HIS A 482 8.86 -8.94 4.41
C HIS A 482 9.04 -10.39 4.86
N GLU A 483 8.71 -10.66 6.11
CA GLU A 483 8.75 -12.01 6.65
C GLU A 483 7.33 -12.56 6.61
N THR A 484 7.07 -13.49 5.70
CA THR A 484 5.85 -14.29 5.77
C THR A 484 6.14 -15.48 6.69
N THR A 485 5.56 -15.44 7.88
CA THR A 485 5.64 -16.49 8.88
C THR A 485 4.45 -17.43 8.74
N TYR A 486 4.74 -18.65 8.31
CA TYR A 486 3.79 -19.75 8.31
C TYR A 486 3.85 -20.46 9.65
N GLY A 487 2.83 -20.27 10.49
CA GLY A 487 2.71 -20.97 11.76
C GLY A 487 2.06 -22.33 11.56
N PHE A 488 2.57 -23.35 12.25
CA PHE A 488 1.93 -24.66 12.38
C PHE A 488 1.98 -25.10 13.84
N GLY A 489 0.84 -25.40 14.44
CA GLY A 489 0.74 -25.95 15.78
C GLY A 489 -0.11 -27.21 15.76
N ALA A 490 0.31 -28.20 16.54
CA ALA A 490 -0.48 -29.38 16.80
C ALA A 490 -0.14 -29.85 18.22
N GLY A 491 -1.08 -30.41 18.94
CA GLY A 491 -0.73 -30.93 20.25
C GLY A 491 -1.78 -31.84 20.86
N PRO A 492 -1.36 -32.64 21.85
CA PRO A 492 -2.22 -32.98 22.96
C PRO A 492 -2.35 -31.74 23.87
N SER A 493 -3.00 -31.87 25.03
CA SER A 493 -2.97 -30.87 26.12
C SER A 493 -1.57 -30.31 26.54
N GLY A 494 -0.45 -30.78 25.94
CA GLY A 494 0.79 -30.02 25.66
C GLY A 494 1.83 -30.88 24.93
N ARG A 495 2.68 -30.46 23.96
CA ARG A 495 2.98 -29.21 23.24
C ARG A 495 3.61 -29.59 21.87
N LEU A 496 3.17 -29.01 20.75
CA LEU A 496 4.03 -28.32 19.77
C LEU A 496 3.43 -26.92 19.65
N SER A 497 3.85 -26.00 20.54
CA SER A 497 3.09 -24.78 20.83
C SER A 497 3.06 -23.74 19.70
N SER A 498 3.83 -23.94 18.63
CA SER A 498 3.79 -23.25 17.33
C SER A 498 5.16 -23.42 16.69
N LEU A 499 5.21 -24.01 15.50
CA LEU A 499 6.36 -24.10 14.61
C LEU A 499 6.29 -22.95 13.60
N PRO A 500 7.16 -21.93 13.71
CA PRO A 500 7.22 -20.87 12.72
C PRO A 500 8.13 -21.27 11.56
N PHE A 501 7.61 -21.14 10.34
CA PHE A 501 8.38 -21.21 9.11
C PHE A 501 8.38 -19.84 8.44
N SER A 502 9.45 -19.10 8.69
CA SER A 502 9.64 -17.78 8.12
C SER A 502 10.25 -17.87 6.72
N VAL A 503 9.65 -17.19 5.76
CA VAL A 503 10.21 -17.00 4.42
C VAL A 503 10.23 -15.51 4.11
N TYR A 504 11.34 -15.06 3.56
CA TYR A 504 11.50 -13.68 3.12
C TYR A 504 10.82 -13.46 1.76
N GLY A 505 9.95 -12.47 1.65
CA GLY A 505 9.26 -12.07 0.43
C GLY A 505 7.75 -11.85 0.61
N LYS A 506 7.22 -10.87 -0.13
CA LYS A 506 5.81 -10.42 -0.11
C LYS A 506 4.80 -11.50 -0.53
N ASN A 507 5.22 -12.39 -1.43
CA ASN A 507 4.48 -13.54 -1.95
C ASN A 507 5.31 -14.83 -1.88
N ALA A 508 6.12 -14.95 -0.83
CA ALA A 508 6.87 -16.17 -0.61
C ALA A 508 5.90 -17.36 -0.67
N ARG A 509 6.26 -18.40 -1.45
CA ARG A 509 5.46 -19.62 -1.44
C ARG A 509 5.59 -20.28 -0.07
N PRO A 510 4.54 -20.95 0.43
CA PRO A 510 4.65 -21.71 1.65
C PRO A 510 5.83 -22.69 1.55
N PRO A 511 6.69 -22.79 2.56
CA PRO A 511 7.77 -23.75 2.57
C PRO A 511 7.21 -25.16 2.36
N GLN A 512 7.96 -25.99 1.65
CA GLN A 512 7.55 -27.37 1.37
C GLN A 512 7.34 -28.14 2.68
N GLU A 513 8.16 -27.87 3.71
CA GLU A 513 8.03 -28.43 5.05
C GLU A 513 6.67 -28.10 5.70
N TRP A 514 6.26 -26.83 5.64
CA TRP A 514 4.99 -26.39 6.22
C TRP A 514 3.81 -26.96 5.44
N THR A 515 3.90 -26.93 4.10
CA THR A 515 2.87 -27.47 3.20
C THR A 515 2.64 -28.95 3.48
N ALA A 516 3.73 -29.72 3.59
CA ALA A 516 3.68 -31.15 3.91
C ALA A 516 3.03 -31.43 5.28
N LEU A 517 3.29 -30.62 6.30
CA LEU A 517 2.65 -30.77 7.62
C LEU A 517 1.15 -30.43 7.58
N VAL A 518 0.77 -29.37 6.86
CA VAL A 518 -0.64 -28.98 6.71
C VAL A 518 -1.42 -30.04 5.94
N GLU A 519 -0.89 -30.52 4.81
CA GLU A 519 -1.50 -31.61 4.04
C GLU A 519 -1.65 -32.89 4.89
N LEU A 520 -0.63 -33.22 5.69
CA LEU A 520 -0.66 -34.36 6.60
C LEU A 520 -1.81 -34.26 7.62
N VAL A 521 -1.95 -33.12 8.32
CA VAL A 521 -3.02 -32.98 9.31
C VAL A 521 -4.39 -32.85 8.65
N GLN A 522 -4.52 -32.18 7.51
CA GLN A 522 -5.76 -32.09 6.74
C GLN A 522 -6.25 -33.47 6.29
N GLN A 523 -5.33 -34.36 5.93
CA GLN A 523 -5.69 -35.70 5.45
C GLN A 523 -6.00 -36.68 6.58
N TYR A 524 -5.26 -36.63 7.70
CA TYR A 524 -5.29 -37.70 8.70
C TYR A 524 -5.81 -37.27 10.08
N VAL A 525 -5.81 -35.98 10.41
CA VAL A 525 -6.16 -35.48 11.76
C VAL A 525 -7.47 -34.70 11.74
N GLU A 526 -7.60 -33.74 10.82
CA GLU A 526 -8.79 -32.87 10.73
C GLU A 526 -10.10 -33.65 10.57
N PRO A 527 -10.20 -34.72 9.75
CA PRO A 527 -11.45 -35.47 9.62
C PRO A 527 -11.93 -36.06 10.95
N ARG A 528 -11.00 -36.59 11.76
CA ARG A 528 -11.31 -37.14 13.08
C ARG A 528 -11.77 -36.05 14.05
N LEU A 529 -11.06 -34.92 14.12
CA LEU A 529 -11.45 -33.80 15.00
C LEU A 529 -12.78 -33.18 14.56
N LEU A 530 -13.03 -33.06 13.25
CA LEU A 530 -14.30 -32.58 12.71
C LEU A 530 -15.45 -33.50 13.11
N GLU A 531 -15.28 -34.82 12.96
CA GLU A 531 -16.27 -35.81 13.37
C GLU A 531 -16.54 -35.75 14.88
N GLU A 532 -15.49 -35.68 15.71
CA GLU A 532 -15.61 -35.58 17.16
C GLU A 532 -16.37 -34.32 17.61
N TYR A 533 -16.00 -33.14 17.09
CA TYR A 533 -16.69 -31.90 17.42
C TYR A 533 -18.12 -31.85 16.86
N PHE A 534 -18.33 -32.40 15.66
CA PHE A 534 -19.66 -32.47 15.06
C PHE A 534 -20.58 -33.35 15.90
N GLU A 535 -20.17 -34.58 16.22
CA GLU A 535 -20.95 -35.53 17.02
C GLU A 535 -21.22 -35.00 18.44
N LEU A 536 -20.21 -34.38 19.07
CA LEU A 536 -20.37 -33.77 20.39
C LEU A 536 -21.48 -32.71 20.39
N VAL A 537 -21.49 -31.80 19.42
CA VAL A 537 -22.53 -30.75 19.33
C VAL A 537 -23.87 -31.34 18.85
N ALA A 538 -23.84 -32.27 17.89
CA ALA A 538 -25.04 -32.91 17.33
C ALA A 538 -25.83 -33.71 18.39
N THR A 539 -25.14 -34.31 19.36
CA THR A 539 -25.73 -35.05 20.49
C THR A 539 -26.15 -34.16 21.66
N GLY A 540 -26.06 -32.83 21.51
CA GLY A 540 -26.48 -31.84 22.51
C GLY A 540 -25.38 -31.41 23.49
N GLY A 541 -24.12 -31.79 23.23
CA GLY A 541 -22.97 -31.32 23.98
C GLY A 541 -22.62 -29.85 23.67
N THR A 542 -21.72 -29.29 24.49
CA THR A 542 -21.17 -27.93 24.31
C THR A 542 -19.66 -28.02 24.22
N THR A 543 -19.07 -27.28 23.30
CA THR A 543 -17.61 -27.23 23.13
C THR A 543 -17.11 -25.82 22.87
N LEU A 544 -15.79 -25.62 23.00
CA LEU A 544 -15.11 -24.37 22.74
C LEU A 544 -14.08 -24.57 21.63
N ILE A 545 -14.17 -23.79 20.57
CA ILE A 545 -13.18 -23.73 19.49
C ILE A 545 -12.59 -22.32 19.46
N GLY A 546 -11.31 -22.19 19.82
CA GLY A 546 -10.72 -20.90 20.15
C GLY A 546 -11.44 -20.26 21.34
N GLU A 547 -12.13 -19.15 21.12
CA GLU A 547 -12.96 -18.46 22.12
C GLU A 547 -14.47 -18.60 21.81
N LEU A 548 -14.82 -19.35 20.76
CA LEU A 548 -16.20 -19.54 20.31
C LEU A 548 -16.80 -20.78 20.96
N ARG A 549 -17.88 -20.58 21.70
CA ARG A 549 -18.69 -21.65 22.28
C ARG A 549 -19.74 -22.10 21.25
N LEU A 550 -19.81 -23.41 21.01
CA LEU A 550 -20.76 -24.04 20.11
C LEU A 550 -21.69 -24.95 20.92
N ASP A 551 -22.99 -24.85 20.66
CA ASP A 551 -24.03 -25.74 21.21
C ASP A 551 -25.20 -25.93 20.20
N GLY A 552 -26.24 -26.65 20.61
CA GLY A 552 -27.43 -26.88 19.76
C GLY A 552 -28.26 -25.62 19.45
N GLU A 553 -28.08 -24.53 20.21
CA GLU A 553 -28.81 -23.28 20.01
C GLU A 553 -28.07 -22.37 19.00
N GLY A 554 -26.74 -22.30 19.09
CA GLY A 554 -25.95 -21.46 18.20
C GLY A 554 -24.51 -21.27 18.64
N LEU A 555 -24.01 -20.07 18.37
CA LEU A 555 -22.63 -19.67 18.58
C LEU A 555 -22.61 -18.54 19.61
N ALA A 556 -21.75 -18.64 20.61
CA ALA A 556 -21.58 -17.58 21.60
C ALA A 556 -20.11 -17.32 21.86
N ALA A 557 -19.73 -16.05 21.94
CA ALA A 557 -18.41 -15.67 22.42
C ALA A 557 -18.51 -14.34 23.16
N ARG A 558 -17.60 -14.12 24.10
CA ARG A 558 -17.45 -12.80 24.71
C ARG A 558 -16.67 -11.91 23.77
N VAL A 559 -17.35 -10.95 23.14
CA VAL A 559 -16.72 -10.03 22.19
C VAL A 559 -16.36 -8.75 22.95
N SER A 560 -15.08 -8.36 22.93
CA SER A 560 -14.61 -7.14 23.57
C SER A 560 -14.47 -6.02 22.56
N ASN A 561 -15.27 -4.96 22.75
CA ASN A 561 -15.18 -3.71 22.00
C ASN A 561 -14.62 -2.60 22.92
N GLY A 562 -13.64 -2.93 23.78
CA GLY A 562 -13.17 -2.06 24.88
C GLY A 562 -13.43 -2.66 26.28
N TRP A 563 -13.61 -1.80 27.30
CA TRP A 563 -13.64 -2.17 28.74
C TRP A 563 -14.91 -2.92 29.23
N LYS A 564 -15.91 -3.14 28.38
CA LYS A 564 -17.05 -4.02 28.66
C LYS A 564 -17.13 -5.10 27.60
N GLY A 565 -16.74 -6.32 27.96
CA GLY A 565 -17.08 -7.50 27.17
C GLY A 565 -18.60 -7.69 27.16
N ARG A 566 -19.19 -7.83 25.97
CA ARG A 566 -20.58 -8.25 25.80
C ARG A 566 -20.57 -9.71 25.37
N ASP A 567 -21.50 -10.49 25.89
CA ASP A 567 -21.73 -11.83 25.39
C ASP A 567 -22.54 -11.68 24.10
N GLU A 568 -21.89 -11.91 22.97
CA GLU A 568 -22.52 -11.91 21.65
C GLU A 568 -22.98 -13.32 21.32
N TYR A 569 -24.13 -13.40 20.67
CA TYR A 569 -24.78 -14.65 20.33
C TYR A 569 -25.29 -14.62 18.89
N LEU A 570 -25.08 -15.71 18.18
CA LEU A 570 -25.50 -15.90 16.80
C LEU A 570 -26.20 -17.27 16.67
N ALA A 571 -27.50 -17.26 16.41
CA ALA A 571 -28.27 -18.48 16.18
C ALA A 571 -27.86 -19.14 14.85
N TRP A 572 -27.99 -20.48 14.78
CA TRP A 572 -27.68 -21.24 13.55
C TRP A 572 -28.42 -20.74 12.30
N ARG A 573 -29.66 -20.25 12.47
CA ARG A 573 -30.49 -19.71 11.37
C ARG A 573 -30.04 -18.34 10.86
N GLU A 574 -29.29 -17.61 11.67
CA GLU A 574 -28.80 -16.26 11.35
C GLU A 574 -27.41 -16.29 10.74
N LEU A 575 -26.67 -17.39 10.90
CA LEU A 575 -25.32 -17.56 10.39
C LEU A 575 -25.30 -17.43 8.86
N ALA A 576 -24.56 -16.45 8.36
CA ALA A 576 -24.25 -16.31 6.95
C ALA A 576 -23.05 -17.20 6.56
N PRO A 577 -22.71 -17.34 5.26
CA PRO A 577 -21.58 -18.15 4.83
C PRO A 577 -20.27 -17.76 5.53
N VAL A 578 -19.58 -18.76 6.06
CA VAL A 578 -18.31 -18.60 6.78
C VAL A 578 -17.23 -18.13 5.82
N ARG A 579 -16.46 -17.10 6.20
CA ARG A 579 -15.38 -16.54 5.39
C ARG A 579 -14.05 -16.65 6.10
N VAL A 580 -12.99 -16.91 5.35
CA VAL A 580 -11.61 -16.85 5.83
C VAL A 580 -10.98 -15.61 5.21
N GLU A 581 -10.67 -14.61 6.03
CA GLU A 581 -10.17 -13.30 5.61
C GLU A 581 -9.08 -12.82 6.60
N ASN A 582 -8.00 -12.22 6.09
CA ASN A 582 -6.94 -11.61 6.89
C ASN A 582 -6.40 -12.50 8.04
N GLY A 583 -6.17 -13.78 7.76
CA GLY A 583 -5.65 -14.74 8.75
C GLY A 583 -6.65 -15.11 9.86
N SER A 584 -7.93 -14.83 9.67
CA SER A 584 -9.01 -15.11 10.62
C SER A 584 -10.23 -15.74 9.94
N VAL A 585 -11.04 -16.47 10.71
CA VAL A 585 -12.39 -16.87 10.32
C VAL A 585 -13.36 -15.79 10.78
N ALA A 586 -14.07 -15.18 9.82
CA ALA A 586 -15.07 -14.16 10.05
C ALA A 586 -16.48 -14.74 9.91
N LEU A 587 -17.31 -14.52 10.93
CA LEU A 587 -18.69 -15.00 11.02
C LEU A 587 -19.64 -13.83 10.98
N TYR A 588 -20.62 -13.89 10.07
CA TYR A 588 -21.54 -12.79 9.80
C TYR A 588 -22.97 -13.18 10.15
N ARG A 589 -23.77 -12.19 10.55
CA ARG A 589 -25.23 -12.33 10.59
C ARG A 589 -25.79 -12.09 9.18
N THR A 590 -26.78 -12.88 8.79
CA THR A 590 -27.44 -12.77 7.48
C THR A 590 -27.95 -11.34 7.26
N GLY A 591 -27.52 -10.71 6.17
CA GLY A 591 -27.89 -9.32 5.82
C GLY A 591 -27.02 -8.22 6.47
N THR A 592 -26.03 -8.57 7.29
CA THR A 592 -25.08 -7.61 7.89
C THR A 592 -23.76 -7.57 7.12
N ARG A 593 -23.08 -6.41 7.15
CA ARG A 593 -21.76 -6.21 6.54
C ARG A 593 -20.60 -6.33 7.52
N GLU A 594 -20.86 -6.24 8.83
CA GLU A 594 -19.85 -6.35 9.87
C GLU A 594 -19.83 -7.79 10.44
N PRO A 595 -18.65 -8.36 10.72
CA PRO A 595 -18.56 -9.67 11.32
C PRO A 595 -19.00 -9.62 12.80
N VAL A 596 -19.84 -10.57 13.20
CA VAL A 596 -20.24 -10.78 14.60
C VAL A 596 -19.08 -11.37 15.40
N PHE A 597 -18.33 -12.30 14.79
CA PHE A 597 -17.13 -12.90 15.38
C PHE A 597 -15.98 -12.87 14.39
N ARG A 598 -14.77 -12.60 14.89
CA ARG A 598 -13.51 -12.72 14.15
C ARG A 598 -12.53 -13.55 14.95
N LEU A 599 -12.16 -14.71 14.43
CA LEU A 599 -11.39 -15.74 15.15
C LEU A 599 -10.06 -15.98 14.42
N PRO A 600 -8.91 -15.62 15.01
CA PRO A 600 -7.61 -15.81 14.36
C PRO A 600 -7.26 -17.29 14.12
N LEU A 601 -6.74 -17.62 12.94
CA LEU A 601 -6.40 -19.00 12.55
C LEU A 601 -5.25 -19.63 13.35
N HIS A 602 -4.46 -18.82 14.07
CA HIS A 602 -3.41 -19.32 14.95
C HIS A 602 -3.97 -19.94 16.26
N ARG A 603 -5.27 -19.77 16.53
CA ARG A 603 -5.93 -20.37 17.70
C ARG A 603 -6.33 -21.82 17.42
N ALA A 604 -6.30 -22.63 18.47
CA ALA A 604 -6.60 -24.06 18.41
C ALA A 604 -7.96 -24.32 17.73
N ASN A 605 -7.96 -25.20 16.74
CA ASN A 605 -9.11 -25.73 16.02
C ASN A 605 -9.97 -24.71 15.27
N VAL A 606 -9.60 -23.43 15.24
CA VAL A 606 -10.31 -22.40 14.46
C VAL A 606 -10.28 -22.71 12.95
N VAL A 607 -9.23 -23.38 12.48
CA VAL A 607 -9.11 -23.88 11.10
C VAL A 607 -10.23 -24.87 10.70
N LEU A 608 -10.90 -25.50 11.66
CA LEU A 608 -11.97 -26.47 11.42
C LEU A 608 -13.34 -25.80 11.17
N LEU A 609 -13.52 -24.55 11.64
CA LEU A 609 -14.81 -23.85 11.61
C LEU A 609 -15.42 -23.70 10.20
N PRO A 610 -14.65 -23.42 9.12
CA PRO A 610 -15.20 -23.33 7.77
C PRO A 610 -15.88 -24.62 7.28
N ALA A 611 -15.44 -25.79 7.76
CA ALA A 611 -16.07 -27.07 7.44
C ALA A 611 -17.16 -27.46 8.46
N LEU A 612 -16.89 -27.24 9.75
CA LEU A 612 -17.76 -27.65 10.85
C LEU A 612 -19.07 -26.84 10.93
N LEU A 613 -18.98 -25.51 10.84
CA LEU A 613 -20.15 -24.64 11.05
C LEU A 613 -21.23 -24.82 9.98
N PRO A 614 -20.92 -24.93 8.67
CA PRO A 614 -21.95 -25.23 7.67
C PRO A 614 -22.62 -26.59 7.88
N ALA A 615 -21.88 -27.61 8.35
CA ALA A 615 -22.43 -28.93 8.63
C ALA A 615 -23.42 -28.86 9.82
N LEU A 616 -23.04 -28.21 10.92
CA LEU A 616 -23.91 -28.02 12.09
C LEU A 616 -25.12 -27.14 11.77
N ALA A 617 -24.93 -26.04 11.01
CA ALA A 617 -26.02 -25.20 10.56
C ALA A 617 -27.03 -25.99 9.71
N ARG A 618 -26.57 -26.88 8.83
CA ARG A 618 -27.45 -27.78 8.07
C ARG A 618 -28.22 -28.73 8.98
N LEU A 619 -27.56 -29.32 9.99
CA LEU A 619 -28.19 -30.23 10.94
C LEU A 619 -29.32 -29.54 11.73
N PHE A 620 -29.06 -28.35 12.30
CA PHE A 620 -30.02 -27.67 13.17
C PHE A 620 -31.08 -26.84 12.43
N THR A 621 -30.82 -26.44 11.18
CA THR A 621 -31.76 -25.59 10.41
C THR A 621 -32.45 -26.31 9.25
N GLY A 622 -31.94 -27.47 8.81
CA GLY A 622 -32.42 -28.20 7.65
C GLY A 622 -32.16 -27.50 6.30
N ARG A 623 -31.33 -26.44 6.27
CA ARG A 623 -31.00 -25.68 5.05
C ARG A 623 -29.48 -25.61 4.84
N PRO A 624 -29.00 -25.72 3.59
CA PRO A 624 -27.62 -25.35 3.29
C PRO A 624 -27.42 -23.84 3.51
N LEU A 625 -26.28 -23.46 4.10
CA LEU A 625 -25.79 -22.09 4.01
C LEU A 625 -25.58 -21.78 2.53
N GLY A 626 -26.26 -20.73 2.04
CA GLY A 626 -26.37 -20.38 0.62
C GLY A 626 -25.10 -19.83 0.00
#